data_AF-A0ABD4R053-F1
#
_entry.id   AF-A0ABD4R053-F1
#
_cell.length_a   1.000
_cell.length_b   1.000
_cell.length_c   1.000
_cell.angle_alpha   90.00
_cell.angle_beta   90.00
_cell.angle_gamma   90.00
#
_symmetry.space_group_name_H-M   'P 1'
#
loop_
_entity.id
_entity.type
_entity.pdbx_description
1 polymer ?
#
loop_
_entity_poly.entity_id
_entity_poly.type
_entity_poly.pdbx_seq_one_letter_code
_entity_poly.pdbx_strand_id
1 'polypeptide(L)'
;MKSLIMILIPLILAGCAAVQYNDGKTVSIQSDGWYGLDSLQKTANEACQQFGKEKATYVHSANMNPHLPKGSGVQNTVWKCE
;
A
#
# COMPACT_ATOMS: atom_id res chain seq x y z
N MET A 1 -34.77 21.32 14.26
CA MET A 1 -34.12 20.69 13.08
C MET A 1 -32.90 21.50 12.67
N LYS A 2 -31.85 21.48 13.47
CA LYS A 2 -30.51 22.02 13.17
C LYS A 2 -29.59 21.16 14.02
N SER A 3 -28.69 20.39 13.39
CA SER A 3 -27.52 19.69 13.98
C SER A 3 -27.17 18.35 13.32
N LEU A 4 -27.87 17.89 12.27
CA LEU A 4 -27.54 16.61 11.62
C LEU A 4 -26.41 16.69 10.55
N ILE A 5 -25.69 17.80 10.45
CA ILE A 5 -24.67 17.99 9.39
C ILE A 5 -23.24 17.69 9.87
N MET A 6 -23.01 17.44 11.17
CA MET A 6 -21.65 17.43 11.74
C MET A 6 -21.11 16.04 12.08
N ILE A 7 -21.53 14.97 11.40
CA ILE A 7 -20.96 13.62 11.57
C ILE A 7 -20.89 12.91 10.21
N LEU A 8 -20.10 13.43 9.27
CA LEU A 8 -19.87 12.73 7.99
C LEU A 8 -18.48 12.99 7.38
N ILE A 9 -17.49 13.36 8.21
CA ILE A 9 -16.13 13.72 7.75
C ILE A 9 -15.00 12.97 8.49
N PRO A 10 -15.09 11.65 8.79
CA PRO A 10 -13.83 10.90 8.93
C PRO A 10 -13.72 9.67 8.02
N LEU A 11 -14.71 9.35 7.18
CA LEU A 11 -14.67 8.13 6.35
C LEU A 11 -13.80 8.23 5.07
N ILE A 12 -13.22 9.39 4.76
CA ILE A 12 -12.50 9.63 3.48
C ILE A 12 -10.97 9.55 3.63
N LEU A 13 -10.44 9.36 4.85
CA LEU A 13 -8.97 9.30 5.07
C LEU A 13 -8.43 7.88 5.27
N ALA A 14 -9.25 6.85 5.09
CA ALA A 14 -8.76 5.47 5.04
C ALA A 14 -8.08 5.26 3.68
N GLY A 15 -6.79 5.55 3.60
CA GLY A 15 -6.00 5.21 2.41
C GLY A 15 -6.13 3.72 2.11
N CYS A 16 -6.20 3.37 0.84
CA CYS A 16 -6.35 1.99 0.38
C CYS A 16 -4.98 1.37 0.06
N ALA A 17 -4.83 0.08 0.37
CA ALA A 17 -3.69 -0.73 -0.04
C ALA A 17 -4.16 -2.13 -0.45
N ALA A 18 -3.66 -2.64 -1.58
CA ALA A 18 -4.04 -3.95 -2.11
C ALA A 18 -2.86 -4.62 -2.83
N VAL A 19 -2.62 -5.90 -2.53
CA VAL A 19 -1.65 -6.73 -3.25
C VAL A 19 -2.11 -6.90 -4.70
N GLN A 20 -1.26 -6.49 -5.64
CA GLN A 20 -1.53 -6.59 -7.09
C GLN A 20 -0.88 -7.83 -7.70
N TYR A 21 0.26 -8.24 -7.14
CA TYR A 21 1.08 -9.33 -7.65
C TYR A 21 1.83 -10.00 -6.50
N ASN A 22 1.88 -11.33 -6.52
CA ASN A 22 2.74 -12.11 -5.63
C ASN A 22 3.06 -13.47 -6.29
N ASP A 23 4.34 -13.77 -6.48
CA ASP A 23 4.83 -15.04 -7.03
C ASP A 23 5.75 -15.82 -6.07
N GLY A 24 5.82 -15.40 -4.80
CA GLY A 24 6.71 -15.97 -3.80
C GLY A 24 8.19 -15.55 -3.92
N LYS A 25 8.55 -14.76 -4.94
CA LYS A 25 9.86 -14.09 -5.06
C LYS A 25 9.72 -12.56 -4.95
N THR A 26 8.62 -12.02 -5.43
CA THR A 26 8.32 -10.61 -5.49
C THR A 26 6.85 -10.39 -5.15
N VAL A 27 6.57 -9.37 -4.33
CA VAL A 27 5.22 -8.88 -4.08
C VAL A 27 5.13 -7.41 -4.47
N SER A 28 4.04 -7.03 -5.14
CA SER A 28 3.70 -5.64 -5.44
C SER A 28 2.42 -5.27 -4.74
N ILE A 29 2.44 -4.15 -4.02
CA ILE A 29 1.27 -3.59 -3.33
C ILE A 29 0.99 -2.22 -3.93
N GLN A 30 -0.24 -2.04 -4.40
CA GLN A 30 -0.73 -0.74 -4.81
C GLN A 30 -1.32 -0.03 -3.60
N SER A 31 -0.98 1.24 -3.42
CA SER A 31 -1.53 2.04 -2.31
C SER A 31 -1.58 3.52 -2.64
N ASP A 32 -2.37 4.27 -1.89
CA ASP A 32 -2.28 5.73 -1.92
C ASP A 32 -0.89 6.22 -1.48
N GLY A 33 -0.42 7.34 -2.03
CA GLY A 33 0.92 7.87 -1.77
C GLY A 33 1.16 8.36 -0.34
N TRP A 34 0.08 8.63 0.39
CA TRP A 34 0.14 8.93 1.82
C TRP A 34 -0.02 7.68 2.71
N TYR A 35 -0.15 6.49 2.12
CA TYR A 35 -0.21 5.24 2.86
C TYR A 35 1.19 4.89 3.39
N GLY A 36 1.29 4.64 4.70
CA GLY A 36 2.59 4.48 5.37
C GLY A 36 3.35 3.22 4.93
N LEU A 37 4.66 3.36 4.70
CA LEU A 37 5.54 2.23 4.34
C LEU A 37 5.54 1.11 5.39
N ASP A 38 5.43 1.44 6.68
CA ASP A 38 5.39 0.44 7.75
C ASP A 38 4.15 -0.47 7.66
N SER A 39 3.00 0.11 7.32
CA SER A 39 1.77 -0.66 7.11
C SER A 39 1.89 -1.56 5.88
N LEU A 40 2.48 -1.05 4.79
CA LEU A 40 2.72 -1.86 3.59
C LEU A 40 3.73 -2.98 3.82
N GLN A 41 4.75 -2.72 4.64
CA GLN A 41 5.76 -3.71 5.01
C GLN A 41 5.13 -4.90 5.72
N LYS A 42 4.15 -4.66 6.60
CA LYS A 42 3.38 -5.73 7.25
C LYS A 42 2.61 -6.56 6.24
N THR A 43 1.86 -5.92 5.34
CA THR A 43 1.12 -6.62 4.27
C THR A 43 2.04 -7.38 3.33
N ALA A 44 3.23 -6.84 3.00
CA ALA A 44 4.22 -7.50 2.18
C ALA A 44 4.78 -8.75 2.86
N ASN A 45 5.09 -8.68 4.16
CA ASN A 45 5.52 -9.84 4.94
C ASN A 45 4.45 -10.93 4.95
N GLU A 46 3.20 -10.58 5.24
CA GLU A 46 2.07 -11.52 5.26
C GLU A 46 1.88 -12.19 3.90
N ALA A 47 2.00 -11.42 2.81
CA ALA A 47 1.91 -11.95 1.45
C ALA A 47 3.06 -12.91 1.13
N CYS A 48 4.30 -12.57 1.48
CA CYS A 48 5.46 -13.43 1.26
C CYS A 48 5.39 -14.73 2.10
N GLN A 49 4.86 -14.66 3.33
CA GLN A 49 4.68 -15.82 4.20
C GLN A 49 3.75 -16.89 3.63
N GLN A 50 2.78 -16.51 2.77
CA GLN A 50 1.93 -17.47 2.05
C GLN A 50 2.73 -18.41 1.13
N PHE A 51 3.97 -18.04 0.78
CA PHE A 51 4.91 -18.82 -0.02
C PHE A 51 6.08 -19.39 0.80
N GLY A 52 5.98 -19.40 2.14
CA GLY A 52 7.01 -19.94 3.03
C GLY A 52 8.26 -19.06 3.16
N LYS A 53 8.14 -17.76 2.88
CA LYS A 53 9.21 -16.76 3.05
C LYS A 53 9.10 -16.10 4.41
N GLU A 54 10.23 -15.75 5.02
CA GLU A 54 10.27 -15.19 6.37
C GLU A 54 9.87 -13.71 6.37
N LYS A 55 10.30 -12.97 5.32
CA LYS A 55 10.11 -11.53 5.25
C LYS A 55 10.04 -11.01 3.81
N ALA A 56 9.59 -9.77 3.68
CA ALA A 56 9.67 -8.97 2.48
C ALA A 56 10.73 -7.87 2.66
N THR A 57 11.63 -7.70 1.70
CA THR A 57 12.63 -6.62 1.70
C THR A 57 12.21 -5.57 0.67
N TYR A 58 12.06 -4.32 1.11
CA TYR A 58 11.68 -3.21 0.24
C TYR A 58 12.67 -3.06 -0.93
N VAL A 59 12.15 -2.92 -2.15
CA VAL A 59 12.97 -2.68 -3.35
C VAL A 59 12.78 -1.24 -3.83
N HIS A 60 11.57 -0.88 -4.21
CA HIS A 60 11.27 0.48 -4.68
C HIS A 60 9.77 0.77 -4.65
N SER A 61 9.41 2.05 -4.70
CA SER A 61 8.06 2.54 -4.90
C SER A 61 8.04 3.53 -6.05
N ALA A 62 7.02 3.44 -6.90
CA ALA A 62 6.84 4.33 -8.04
C ALA A 62 5.37 4.72 -8.19
N ASN A 63 5.16 5.94 -8.68
CA ASN A 63 3.84 6.42 -9.04
C ASN A 63 3.32 5.67 -10.25
N MET A 64 2.07 5.23 -10.21
CA MET A 64 1.42 4.60 -11.35
C MET A 64 1.20 5.61 -12.49
N ASN A 65 1.05 6.90 -12.16
CA ASN A 65 1.12 7.98 -13.13
C ASN A 65 2.54 8.59 -13.15
N PRO A 66 3.34 8.39 -14.21
CA PRO A 66 4.72 8.87 -14.26
C PRO A 66 4.84 10.40 -14.31
N HIS A 67 3.75 11.12 -14.56
CA HIS A 67 3.73 12.59 -14.58
C HIS A 67 3.52 13.23 -13.20
N LEU A 68 3.22 12.42 -12.18
CA LEU A 68 3.01 12.91 -10.82
C LEU A 68 4.29 12.81 -9.96
N PRO A 69 4.48 13.72 -8.99
CA PRO A 69 5.59 13.62 -8.04
C PRO A 69 5.60 12.28 -7.29
N LYS A 70 6.80 11.86 -6.88
CA LYS A 70 6.98 10.69 -5.99
C LYS A 70 6.21 10.91 -4.68
N GLY A 71 5.53 9.87 -4.18
CA GLY A 71 4.77 9.94 -2.93
C GLY A 71 3.40 10.64 -3.06
N SER A 72 2.95 10.96 -4.27
CA SER A 72 1.61 11.53 -4.53
C SER A 72 0.76 10.59 -5.38
N GLY A 73 -0.56 10.59 -5.26
CA GLY A 73 -1.41 9.68 -6.05
C GLY A 73 -1.13 8.20 -5.77
N VAL A 74 -1.55 7.31 -6.67
CA VAL A 74 -1.44 5.85 -6.47
C VAL A 74 -0.01 5.37 -6.73
N GLN A 75 0.59 4.71 -5.75
CA GLN A 75 1.90 4.09 -5.85
C GLN A 75 1.78 2.59 -6.08
N ASN A 76 2.69 2.02 -6.85
CA ASN A 76 3.03 0.60 -6.79
C ASN A 76 4.36 0.47 -6.07
N THR A 77 4.32 -0.22 -4.94
CA THR A 77 5.52 -0.51 -4.15
C THR A 77 5.85 -1.99 -4.30
N VAL A 78 7.14 -2.29 -4.47
CA VAL A 78 7.65 -3.63 -4.76
C VAL A 78 8.59 -4.07 -3.65
N TRP A 79 8.40 -5.30 -3.20
CA TRP A 79 9.28 -5.99 -2.27
C TRP A 79 9.75 -7.31 -2.85
N LYS A 80 10.93 -7.73 -2.42
CA LYS A 80 11.47 -9.06 -2.65
C LYS A 80 11.11 -9.95 -1.46
N CYS A 81 10.55 -11.12 -1.71
CA CYS A 81 10.31 -12.11 -0.66
C CYS A 81 11.56 -12.93 -0.39
N GLU A 82 11.96 -13.03 0.88
CA GLU A 82 13.16 -13.72 1.36
C GLU A 82 12.80 -14.75 2.43
#